data_AF-A0A2N6B1F4-F1
#
_entry.id   AF-A0A2N6B1F4-F1
#
_cell.length_a   1.000
_cell.length_b   1.000
_cell.length_c   1.000
_cell.angle_alpha   90.00
_cell.angle_beta   90.00
_cell.angle_gamma   90.00
#
_symmetry.space_group_name_H-M   'P 1'
#
loop_
_entity.id
_entity.type
_entity.pdbx_description
1 polymer ?
#
loop_
_entity_poly.entity_id
_entity_poly.type
_entity_poly.pdbx_seq_one_letter_code
_entity_poly.pdbx_strand_id
1 'polypeptide(L)'
;MMLLFWWLVLPIIPAMIAHSKGRSAVGFYIYGFLLWPIALVHSLVMTRSAEAVQQRLQAEGRRPCPSCAEMIMQAASKCPHCQADLQKGWSVGR
;
A
#
# COMPACT_ATOMS: atom_id res chain seq x y z
N MET A 1 6.65 8.55 36.64
CA MET A 1 5.43 7.95 36.02
C MET A 1 5.06 8.61 34.68
N MET A 2 4.89 9.93 34.58
CA MET A 2 4.50 10.60 33.32
C MET A 2 5.49 10.42 32.13
N LEU A 3 6.80 10.37 32.37
CA LEU A 3 7.80 10.22 31.29
C LEU A 3 7.77 8.85 30.62
N LEU A 4 7.43 7.80 31.38
CA LEU A 4 7.33 6.43 30.85
C LEU A 4 6.13 6.27 29.92
N PHE A 5 5.04 6.97 30.21
CA PHE A 5 3.82 6.96 29.42
C PHE A 5 4.06 7.60 28.05
N TRP A 6 4.72 8.76 28.00
CA TRP A 6 4.99 9.45 26.75
C TRP A 6 5.93 8.68 25.83
N TRP A 7 6.94 8.02 26.41
CA TRP A 7 7.88 7.20 25.66
C TRP A 7 7.23 5.97 24.99
N LEU A 8 6.12 5.47 25.55
CA LEU A 8 5.37 4.35 24.98
C LEU A 8 4.35 4.80 23.92
N VAL A 9 3.74 5.99 24.10
CA VAL A 9 2.66 6.49 23.23
C VAL A 9 3.20 7.17 21.97
N LEU A 10 4.29 7.92 22.08
CA LEU A 10 4.89 8.67 20.97
C LEU A 10 5.28 7.81 19.74
N PRO A 11 5.88 6.61 19.86
CA PRO A 11 6.20 5.76 18.71
C PRO A 11 4.99 5.07 18.06
N ILE A 12 3.80 5.15 18.67
CA ILE A 12 2.56 4.59 18.09
C ILE A 12 2.18 5.37 16.82
N ILE A 13 2.40 6.69 16.79
CA ILE A 13 2.06 7.55 15.64
C ILE A 13 2.77 7.08 14.35
N PRO A 14 4.12 7.01 14.29
CA PRO A 14 4.81 6.53 13.08
C PRO A 14 4.48 5.06 12.76
N ALA A 15 4.20 4.22 13.76
CA ALA A 15 3.76 2.85 13.55
C ALA A 15 2.40 2.76 12.82
N MET A 16 1.42 3.58 13.21
CA MET A 16 0.12 3.66 12.53
C MET A 16 0.23 4.21 11.10
N ILE A 17 1.10 5.20 10.89
CA ILE A 17 1.37 5.76 9.55
C ILE A 17 1.98 4.68 8.65
N ALA A 18 2.96 3.93 9.15
CA ALA A 18 3.59 2.84 8.40
C ALA A 18 2.59 1.70 8.08
N HIS A 19 1.74 1.33 9.04
CA HIS A 19 0.69 0.33 8.85
C HIS A 19 -0.27 0.72 7.72
N SER A 20 -0.72 1.98 7.71
CA SER A 20 -1.62 2.52 6.68
C SER A 20 -1.00 2.53 5.27
N LYS A 21 0.33 2.52 5.20
CA LYS A 21 1.11 2.44 3.95
C LYS A 21 1.46 1.00 3.55
N GLY A 22 0.96 -0.01 4.28
CA GLY A 22 1.18 -1.44 4.02
C GLY A 22 2.58 -1.92 4.35
N ARG A 23 3.18 -1.35 5.40
CA ARG A 23 4.48 -1.78 5.95
C ARG A 23 4.33 -2.29 7.39
N SER A 24 5.34 -3.00 7.87
CA SER A 24 5.35 -3.59 9.21
C SER A 24 5.28 -2.53 10.32
N ALA A 25 4.13 -2.43 10.98
CA ALA A 25 3.88 -1.50 12.08
C ALA A 25 4.86 -1.71 13.26
N VAL A 26 5.16 -2.97 13.57
CA VAL A 26 6.07 -3.35 14.66
C VAL A 26 7.51 -2.87 14.41
N GLY A 27 7.98 -2.97 13.16
CA GLY A 27 9.31 -2.49 12.78
C GLY A 27 9.44 -0.97 12.98
N PHE A 28 8.42 -0.22 12.57
CA PHE A 28 8.38 1.23 12.77
C PHE A 28 8.18 1.65 14.23
N TYR A 29 7.50 0.84 15.03
CA TYR A 29 7.37 1.08 16.47
C TYR A 29 8.73 0.95 17.19
N ILE A 30 9.46 -0.14 16.94
CA ILE A 30 10.81 -0.35 17.50
C ILE A 30 11.76 0.75 17.01
N TYR A 31 11.69 1.09 15.72
CA TYR A 31 12.49 2.16 15.13
C TYR A 31 12.17 3.54 15.74
N GLY A 32 10.89 3.85 15.94
CA GLY A 32 10.42 5.09 16.57
C GLY A 32 10.76 5.18 18.06
N PHE A 33 10.85 4.04 18.74
CA PHE A 33 11.30 3.98 20.13
C PHE A 33 12.80 4.27 20.25
N LEU A 34 13.61 3.86 19.27
CA LEU A 34 15.07 4.03 19.28
C LEU A 34 15.52 5.38 18.71
N LEU A 35 14.85 5.88 17.67
CA LEU A 35 15.25 7.03 16.86
C LEU A 35 14.05 7.92 16.50
N TRP A 36 13.35 8.41 17.54
CA TRP A 36 12.04 9.07 17.42
C TRP A 36 11.90 10.13 16.31
N PRO A 37 12.71 11.20 16.24
CA PRO A 37 12.53 12.22 15.21
C PRO A 37 12.83 11.69 13.79
N ILE A 38 13.81 10.79 13.66
CA ILE A 38 14.21 10.22 12.37
C ILE A 38 13.13 9.27 11.86
N ALA A 39 12.56 8.44 12.74
CA ALA A 39 11.48 7.52 12.42
C ALA A 39 10.22 8.24 11.91
N LEU A 40 9.91 9.39 12.51
CA LEU A 40 8.77 10.19 12.09
C LEU A 40 8.96 10.73 10.67
N VAL A 41 10.09 11.37 10.38
CA VAL A 41 10.41 11.87 9.03
C VAL A 41 10.43 10.72 8.02
N HIS A 42 11.05 9.60 8.37
CA HIS A 42 11.13 8.43 7.49
C HIS A 42 9.74 7.85 7.19
N SER A 43 8.84 7.80 8.17
CA SER A 43 7.46 7.33 7.98
C SER A 43 6.63 8.23 7.06
N LEU A 44 6.92 9.54 7.06
CA LEU A 44 6.26 10.54 6.24
C LEU A 44 6.74 10.48 4.78
N VAL A 45 8.06 10.48 4.57
CA VAL A 45 8.69 10.46 3.24
C VAL A 45 8.45 9.13 2.51
N MET A 46 8.35 8.02 3.25
CA MET A 46 8.10 6.70 2.65
C MET A 46 6.75 6.69 1.91
N THR A 47 6.74 6.29 0.65
CA THR A 47 5.50 6.09 -0.13
C THR A 47 4.80 4.78 0.24
N ARG A 48 3.55 4.59 -0.20
CA ARG A 48 2.84 3.31 -0.02
C ARG A 48 3.64 2.20 -0.70
N SER A 49 3.72 1.02 -0.08
CA SER A 49 4.38 -0.13 -0.70
C SER A 49 3.71 -0.49 -2.03
N ALA A 50 4.48 -1.00 -2.99
CA ALA A 50 3.94 -1.47 -4.26
C ALA A 50 2.83 -2.52 -4.04
N GLU A 51 2.97 -3.35 -3.02
CA GLU A 51 1.96 -4.34 -2.61
C GLU A 51 0.66 -3.67 -2.13
N ALA A 52 0.75 -2.61 -1.31
CA ALA A 52 -0.42 -1.87 -0.85
C ALA A 52 -1.13 -1.12 -1.98
N VAL A 53 -0.37 -0.60 -2.94
CA VAL A 53 -0.92 0.01 -4.15
C VAL A 53 -1.61 -1.05 -5.00
N GLN A 54 -0.98 -2.20 -5.20
CA GLN A 54 -1.53 -3.30 -5.99
C GLN A 54 -2.78 -3.90 -5.35
N GLN A 55 -2.81 -4.07 -4.02
CA GLN A 55 -4.00 -4.51 -3.29
C GLN A 55 -5.15 -3.52 -3.42
N ARG A 56 -4.88 -2.21 -3.36
CA ARG A 56 -5.92 -1.19 -3.59
C ARG A 56 -6.44 -1.23 -5.02
N LEU A 57 -5.55 -1.28 -6.01
CA LEU A 57 -5.94 -1.40 -7.41
C LEU A 57 -6.79 -2.66 -7.65
N GLN A 58 -6.43 -3.80 -7.05
CA GLN A 58 -7.23 -5.02 -7.10
C GLN A 58 -8.58 -4.88 -6.40
N ALA A 59 -8.64 -4.23 -5.24
CA ALA A 59 -9.88 -3.96 -4.50
C ALA A 59 -10.81 -3.00 -5.27
N GLU A 60 -10.22 -2.05 -6.02
CA GLU A 60 -10.91 -1.16 -6.96
C GLU A 60 -11.32 -1.89 -8.26
N GLY A 61 -11.09 -3.20 -8.34
CA GLY A 61 -11.46 -4.02 -9.49
C GLY A 61 -10.57 -3.80 -10.71
N ARG A 62 -9.37 -3.20 -10.56
CA ARG A 62 -8.41 -3.06 -11.64
C ARG A 62 -7.51 -4.29 -11.74
N ARG A 63 -7.38 -4.84 -12.94
CA ARG A 63 -6.52 -5.98 -13.27
C ARG A 63 -5.70 -5.66 -14.53
N PRO A 64 -4.46 -6.15 -14.64
CA PRO A 64 -3.63 -5.89 -15.83
C PRO A 64 -4.21 -6.65 -17.03
N CYS A 65 -4.41 -6.06 -18.20
CA CYS A 65 -4.99 -6.67 -19.43
C CYS A 65 -4.25 -7.96 -19.90
N PRO A 66 -4.91 -9.01 -20.47
CA PRO A 66 -4.21 -10.24 -20.85
C PRO A 66 -3.26 -10.04 -22.04
N SER A 67 -3.57 -9.07 -22.90
CA SER A 67 -2.85 -8.84 -24.15
C SER A 67 -1.72 -7.82 -24.00
N CYS A 68 -1.87 -6.80 -23.16
CA CYS A 68 -0.90 -5.71 -23.04
C CYS A 68 -0.43 -5.40 -21.62
N ALA A 69 -0.89 -6.15 -20.60
CA ALA A 69 -0.53 -6.00 -19.18
C ALA A 69 -0.85 -4.64 -18.52
N GLU A 70 -1.58 -3.76 -19.20
CA GLU A 70 -1.96 -2.44 -18.68
C GLU A 70 -3.10 -2.53 -17.65
N MET A 71 -3.07 -1.70 -16.60
CA MET A 71 -4.03 -1.79 -15.48
C MET A 71 -5.40 -1.18 -15.83
N ILE A 72 -6.38 -2.03 -16.13
CA ILE A 72 -7.73 -1.65 -16.56
C ILE A 72 -8.81 -2.22 -15.63
N MET A 73 -10.03 -1.67 -15.66
CA MET A 73 -11.14 -2.20 -14.86
C MET A 73 -11.54 -3.60 -15.35
N GLN A 74 -11.78 -4.54 -14.42
CA GLN A 74 -12.24 -5.90 -14.72
C GLN A 74 -13.62 -5.91 -15.41
N ALA A 75 -14.39 -4.84 -15.24
CA ALA A 75 -15.68 -4.66 -15.90
C ALA A 75 -15.57 -4.17 -17.37
N ALA A 76 -14.37 -3.83 -17.86
CA ALA A 76 -14.19 -3.35 -19.22
C ALA A 76 -14.41 -4.48 -20.23
N SER A 77 -15.28 -4.27 -21.22
CA SER A 77 -15.48 -5.19 -22.35
C SER A 77 -14.42 -5.01 -23.44
N LYS A 78 -13.71 -3.88 -23.47
CA LYS A 78 -12.65 -3.61 -24.44
C LYS A 78 -11.52 -2.85 -23.77
N CYS A 79 -10.27 -3.24 -24.05
CA CYS A 79 -9.11 -2.52 -23.53
C CYS A 79 -8.96 -1.17 -24.24
N PRO A 80 -8.87 -0.04 -23.52
CA PRO A 80 -8.65 1.26 -24.14
C PRO A 80 -7.27 1.39 -24.81
N HIS A 81 -6.24 0.69 -24.33
CA HIS A 81 -4.86 0.86 -24.80
C HIS A 81 -4.52 -0.03 -26.00
N CYS A 82 -4.78 -1.33 -25.90
CA CYS A 82 -4.50 -2.28 -26.99
C CYS A 82 -5.72 -2.58 -27.87
N GLN A 83 -6.90 -2.07 -27.52
CA GLN A 83 -8.15 -2.30 -28.25
C GLN A 83 -8.57 -3.78 -28.35
N ALA A 84 -7.97 -4.67 -27.54
CA ALA A 84 -8.38 -6.06 -27.43
C ALA A 84 -9.78 -6.17 -26.82
N ASP A 85 -10.56 -7.12 -27.34
CA ASP A 85 -11.86 -7.49 -26.80
C ASP A 85 -11.68 -8.36 -25.54
N LEU A 86 -12.38 -8.02 -24.47
CA LEU A 86 -12.28 -8.66 -23.17
C LEU A 86 -13.64 -9.26 -22.81
N GLN A 87 -13.65 -10.56 -22.56
CA GLN A 87 -14.84 -11.24 -22.08
C GLN A 87 -15.24 -10.76 -20.67
N LYS A 88 -16.53 -10.73 -20.36
CA LYS A 88 -17.03 -10.43 -19.01
C LYS A 88 -16.41 -11.42 -18.01
N GLY A 89 -15.71 -10.90 -16.99
CA GLY A 89 -15.10 -11.72 -15.95
C GLY A 89 -13.69 -12.23 -16.27
N TRP A 90 -13.01 -11.63 -17.25
CA TRP A 90 -11.63 -12.00 -17.59
C TRP A 90 -10.66 -11.88 -16.38
N SER A 91 -9.67 -12.77 -16.32
CA SER A 91 -8.60 -12.77 -15.33
C SER A 91 -7.26 -13.08 -15.98
N VAL A 92 -6.21 -12.39 -15.54
CA VAL A 92 -4.82 -12.71 -15.93
C VAL A 92 -4.55 -14.13 -15.49
N GLY A 93 -4.29 -15.03 -16.45
CA GLY A 93 -3.83 -16.38 -16.14
C GLY A 93 -2.56 -16.30 -15.27
N ARG A 94 -2.55 -17.07 -14.19
CA ARG A 94 -1.40 -17.19 -13.28
C ARG A 94 -0.27 -17.96 -13.94
#